data_AF-A0A7S0VX50-F1
#
_entry.id   AF-A0A7S0VX50-F1
#
_cell.length_a   1.000
_cell.length_b   1.000
_cell.length_c   1.000
_cell.angle_alpha   90.00
_cell.angle_beta   90.00
_cell.angle_gamma   90.00
#
_symmetry.space_group_name_H-M   'P 1'
#
loop_
_entity.id
_entity.type
_entity.pdbx_description
1 polymer ?
#
loop_
_entity_poly.entity_id
_entity_poly.type
_entity_poly.pdbx_seq_one_letter_code
_entity_poly.pdbx_strand_id
1 'polypeptide(L)'
;ELPPGSKVFRGLHGMRLPPEFWRKDEFGCRGGVDFAFMSTSTTREVALQYTGGRLLPTLFQIDVGQVDRGADVGFLSQYPKEREMLFPPLSNLEVIGKPE
;
A
#
# COMPACT_ATOMS: atom_id res chain seq x y z
N GLU A 1 7.48 -8.99 16.23
CA GLU A 1 7.99 -8.08 15.19
C GLU A 1 8.00 -8.80 13.86
N LEU A 2 7.73 -8.11 12.76
CA LEU A 2 7.78 -8.71 11.42
C LEU A 2 9.23 -8.85 10.95
N PRO A 3 9.56 -9.90 10.16
CA PRO A 3 10.93 -10.09 9.69
C PRO A 3 11.37 -8.95 8.75
N PRO A 4 12.68 -8.69 8.62
CA PRO A 4 13.20 -7.75 7.62
C PRO A 4 12.67 -8.06 6.21
N GLY A 5 12.31 -7.03 5.44
CA GLY A 5 11.69 -7.18 4.11
C GLY A 5 10.16 -7.35 4.13
N SER A 6 9.52 -7.24 5.30
CA SER A 6 8.07 -7.28 5.47
C SER A 6 7.38 -5.93 5.25
N LYS A 7 8.02 -4.98 4.54
CA LYS A 7 7.45 -3.66 4.28
C LYS A 7 7.34 -3.44 2.78
N VAL A 8 6.17 -3.00 2.34
CA VAL A 8 5.92 -2.55 0.98
C VAL A 8 5.34 -1.15 0.98
N PHE A 9 5.49 -0.44 -0.13
CA PHE A 9 5.16 0.97 -0.26
C PHE A 9 4.25 1.19 -1.47
N ARG A 10 3.24 2.05 -1.32
CA ARG A 10 2.33 2.43 -2.41
C ARG A 10 2.12 3.93 -2.42
N GLY A 11 2.52 4.57 -3.51
CA GLY A 11 2.28 5.99 -3.74
C GLY A 11 1.00 6.21 -4.52
N LEU A 12 0.18 7.16 -4.06
CA LEU A 12 -1.02 7.64 -4.73
C LEU A 12 -1.01 9.19 -4.76
N HIS A 13 -1.86 9.75 -5.61
CA HIS A 13 -2.12 11.18 -5.69
C HIS A 13 -3.52 11.42 -6.25
N GLY A 14 -4.01 12.66 -6.17
CA GLY A 14 -5.27 13.08 -6.79
C GLY A 14 -6.53 12.67 -6.02
N MET A 15 -6.38 12.03 -4.86
CA MET A 15 -7.48 11.60 -4.02
C MET A 15 -7.23 11.97 -2.56
N ARG A 16 -8.26 12.49 -1.91
CA ARG A 16 -8.28 12.61 -0.45
C ARG A 16 -8.88 11.33 0.13
N LEU A 17 -8.18 10.72 1.08
CA LEU A 17 -8.73 9.57 1.81
C LEU A 17 -10.01 9.99 2.56
N PRO A 18 -11.08 9.19 2.48
CA PRO A 18 -12.35 9.54 3.11
C PRO A 18 -12.21 9.57 4.64
N PRO A 19 -13.01 10.38 5.36
CA PRO A 19 -12.97 10.45 6.82
C PRO A 19 -13.11 9.08 7.50
N GLU A 20 -13.88 8.18 6.90
CA GLU A 20 -14.13 6.81 7.34
C GLU A 20 -12.83 5.99 7.42
N PHE A 21 -11.85 6.28 6.55
CA PHE A 21 -10.55 5.60 6.55
C PHE A 21 -9.80 5.73 7.88
N TRP A 22 -10.11 6.79 8.63
CA TRP A 22 -9.41 7.14 9.87
C TRP A 22 -10.22 6.82 11.14
N ARG A 23 -11.52 6.59 11.03
CA ARG A 23 -12.41 6.33 12.16
C ARG A 23 -12.54 4.83 12.39
N LYS A 24 -12.50 4.42 13.66
CA LYS A 24 -12.81 3.04 14.02
C LYS A 24 -14.29 2.76 13.81
N ASP A 25 -14.60 1.61 13.23
CA ASP A 25 -15.94 1.07 13.10
C ASP A 25 -16.41 0.38 14.41
N GLU A 26 -17.57 -0.26 14.35
CA GLU A 26 -18.16 -1.00 15.48
C GLU A 26 -17.31 -2.20 15.95
N PHE A 27 -16.42 -2.71 15.09
CA PHE A 27 -15.48 -3.79 15.39
C PHE A 27 -14.12 -3.28 15.84
N GLY A 28 -13.93 -1.96 15.90
CA GLY A 28 -12.68 -1.33 16.32
C GLY A 28 -11.62 -1.22 15.21
N CYS A 29 -11.98 -1.58 13.98
CA CYS A 29 -11.11 -1.55 12.79
C CYS A 29 -11.21 -0.20 12.08
N ARG A 30 -10.14 0.23 11.40
CA ARG A 30 -10.13 1.43 10.55
C ARG A 30 -9.22 1.24 9.37
N GLY A 31 -9.57 1.83 8.24
CA GLY A 31 -8.81 1.77 7.00
C GLY A 31 -9.71 1.62 5.78
N GLY A 32 -9.34 0.79 4.82
CA GLY A 32 -10.12 0.67 3.60
C GLY A 32 -9.68 -0.45 2.68
N VAL A 33 -10.54 -0.76 1.71
CA VAL A 33 -10.34 -1.82 0.74
C VAL A 33 -9.95 -1.23 -0.60
N ASP A 34 -8.89 -1.76 -1.21
CA ASP A 34 -8.60 -1.48 -2.63
C ASP A 34 -9.40 -2.44 -3.50
N PHE A 35 -10.30 -1.91 -4.33
CA PHE A 35 -11.16 -2.72 -5.18
C PHE A 35 -10.41 -3.38 -6.34
N ALA A 36 -9.30 -2.78 -6.77
CA ALA A 36 -8.46 -3.32 -7.83
C ALA A 36 -7.30 -4.12 -7.24
N PHE A 37 -6.49 -4.72 -8.11
CA PHE A 37 -5.19 -5.24 -7.69
C PHE A 37 -4.36 -4.11 -7.07
N MET A 38 -3.86 -4.34 -5.87
CA MET A 38 -3.10 -3.34 -5.14
C MET A 38 -1.62 -3.55 -5.45
N SER A 39 -1.13 -2.74 -6.38
CA SER A 39 0.29 -2.69 -6.76
C SER A 39 1.10 -1.92 -5.72
N THR A 40 2.21 -2.49 -5.27
CA THR A 40 3.12 -1.91 -4.28
C THR A 40 4.57 -2.16 -4.69
N SER A 41 5.52 -1.40 -4.15
CA SER A 41 6.94 -1.64 -4.34
C SER A 41 7.60 -2.05 -3.03
N THR A 42 8.60 -2.92 -3.09
CA THR A 42 9.52 -3.14 -1.95
C THR A 42 10.47 -1.97 -1.71
N THR A 43 10.45 -0.94 -2.57
CA THR A 43 11.34 0.22 -2.53
C THR A 43 10.55 1.51 -2.35
N ARG A 44 10.83 2.26 -1.28
CA ARG A 44 10.12 3.51 -0.95
C ARG A 44 10.29 4.56 -2.04
N GLU A 45 11.48 4.66 -2.60
CA GLU A 45 11.86 5.65 -3.61
C GLU A 45 11.07 5.45 -4.91
N VAL A 46 10.81 4.20 -5.29
CA VAL A 46 9.95 3.87 -6.43
C VAL A 46 8.52 4.33 -6.14
N ALA A 47 7.95 3.98 -4.98
CA ALA A 47 6.59 4.37 -4.62
C ALA A 47 6.40 5.90 -4.58
N LEU A 48 7.40 6.66 -4.12
CA LEU A 48 7.37 8.12 -4.11
C LEU A 48 7.24 8.75 -5.51
N GLN A 49 7.73 8.09 -6.56
CA GLN A 49 7.57 8.58 -7.94
C GLN A 49 6.09 8.65 -8.36
N TYR A 50 5.24 7.82 -7.75
CA TYR A 50 3.78 7.84 -7.96
C TYR A 50 3.07 8.89 -7.09
N THR A 51 3.78 9.61 -6.22
CA THR A 51 3.24 10.74 -5.44
C THR A 51 3.65 12.12 -5.99
N GLY A 52 4.80 12.20 -6.69
CA GLY A 52 5.48 13.47 -6.98
C GLY A 52 4.78 14.36 -8.02
N GLY A 53 4.74 15.68 -7.74
CA GLY A 53 4.30 16.72 -8.68
C GLY A 53 2.78 16.85 -8.86
N ARG A 54 1.98 16.17 -8.03
CA ARG A 54 0.52 16.08 -8.18
C ARG A 54 -0.18 16.49 -6.89
N LEU A 55 -1.43 16.96 -7.00
CA LEU A 55 -2.25 17.36 -5.84
C LEU A 55 -2.53 16.15 -4.95
N LEU A 56 -2.59 16.37 -3.62
CA LEU A 56 -2.96 15.37 -2.62
C LEU A 56 -2.09 14.09 -2.66
N PRO A 57 -0.75 14.18 -2.51
CA PRO A 57 0.12 13.01 -2.47
C PRO A 57 -0.15 12.18 -1.20
N THR A 58 -0.18 10.86 -1.35
CA THR A 58 -0.32 9.90 -0.25
C THR A 58 0.67 8.77 -0.44
N LEU A 59 1.45 8.45 0.60
CA LEU A 59 2.33 7.28 0.62
C LEU A 59 1.84 6.32 1.70
N PHE A 60 1.43 5.13 1.29
CA PHE A 60 1.22 4.02 2.22
C PHE A 60 2.52 3.28 2.47
N GLN A 61 2.83 3.04 3.75
CA GLN A 61 3.76 2.01 4.18
C GLN A 61 2.94 0.89 4.80
N ILE A 62 3.08 -0.32 4.25
CA ILE A 62 2.25 -1.46 4.60
C ILE A 62 3.17 -2.55 5.15
N ASP A 63 2.83 -3.02 6.33
CA ASP A 63 3.51 -4.09 7.05
C ASP A 63 2.84 -5.41 6.67
N VAL A 64 3.61 -6.34 6.09
CA VAL A 64 3.11 -7.58 5.48
C VAL A 64 3.75 -8.81 6.10
N GLY A 65 2.93 -9.65 6.70
CA GLY A 65 3.33 -10.94 7.26
C GLY A 65 3.47 -12.05 6.21
N GLN A 66 3.45 -13.30 6.69
CA GLN A 66 3.51 -14.48 5.83
C GLN A 66 2.16 -14.76 5.15
N VAL A 67 1.05 -14.47 5.84
CA VAL A 67 -0.32 -14.81 5.39
C VAL A 67 -0.84 -13.79 4.37
N ASP A 68 -0.43 -12.55 4.56
CA ASP A 68 -0.83 -11.32 3.91
C ASP A 68 0.24 -10.84 2.94
N ARG A 69 0.97 -11.78 2.32
CA ARG A 69 2.05 -11.47 1.37
C ARG A 69 1.53 -11.43 -0.06
N GLY A 70 1.87 -10.36 -0.78
CA GLY A 70 1.66 -10.26 -2.23
C GLY A 70 2.58 -11.16 -3.04
N ALA A 71 2.35 -11.25 -4.34
CA ALA A 71 3.21 -11.97 -5.28
C ALA A 71 4.27 -11.03 -5.88
N ASP A 72 5.52 -11.47 -5.92
CA ASP A 72 6.55 -10.82 -6.76
C ASP A 72 6.24 -11.13 -8.22
N VAL A 73 5.91 -10.08 -8.98
CA VAL A 73 5.57 -10.18 -10.41
C VAL A 73 6.69 -9.62 -11.30
N GLY A 74 7.87 -9.35 -10.75
CA GLY A 74 9.00 -8.78 -11.48
C GLY A 74 9.44 -9.60 -12.69
N PHE A 75 9.25 -10.92 -12.66
CA PHE A 75 9.59 -11.81 -13.78
C PHE A 75 8.67 -11.65 -15.01
N LEU A 76 7.46 -11.10 -14.82
CA LEU A 76 6.49 -10.83 -15.90
C LEU A 76 6.30 -9.33 -16.17
N SER A 77 6.75 -8.48 -15.25
CA SER A 77 6.50 -7.04 -15.32
C SER A 77 7.23 -6.39 -16.49
N GLN A 78 6.56 -5.44 -17.15
CA GLN A 78 7.20 -4.53 -18.11
C GLN A 78 8.16 -3.55 -17.41
N TYR A 79 8.05 -3.42 -16.09
CA TYR A 79 8.87 -2.55 -15.26
C TYR A 79 9.55 -3.31 -14.09
N PRO A 80 10.44 -4.29 -14.36
CA PRO A 80 11.03 -5.13 -13.29
C PRO A 80 11.77 -4.34 -12.20
N LYS A 81 12.28 -3.15 -12.54
CA LYS A 81 12.99 -2.25 -11.61
C LYS A 81 12.07 -1.66 -10.55
N GLU A 82 10.75 -1.68 -10.75
CA GLU A 82 9.78 -1.21 -9.77
C GLU A 82 9.67 -2.16 -8.57
N ARG A 83 10.21 -3.39 -8.68
CA ARG A 83 10.18 -4.42 -7.65
C ARG A 83 8.78 -4.59 -7.06
N GLU A 84 7.84 -4.80 -7.96
CA GLU A 84 6.42 -4.85 -7.68
C GLU A 84 6.04 -6.08 -6.86
N MET A 85 5.37 -5.83 -5.73
CA MET A 85 4.63 -6.83 -4.97
C MET A 85 3.14 -6.58 -5.19
N LEU A 86 2.48 -7.52 -5.85
CA LEU A 86 1.08 -7.40 -6.26
C LEU A 86 0.17 -8.18 -5.31
N PHE A 87 -0.85 -7.49 -4.79
CA PHE A 87 -1.87 -8.07 -3.93
C PHE A 87 -3.16 -8.29 -4.72
N PRO A 88 -3.98 -9.30 -4.37
CA PRO A 88 -5.22 -9.56 -5.06
C PRO A 88 -6.21 -8.38 -4.91
N PRO A 89 -7.23 -8.29 -5.78
CA PRO A 89 -8.32 -7.35 -5.61
C PRO A 89 -9.02 -7.55 -4.27
N LEU A 90 -9.65 -6.50 -3.76
CA LEU A 90 -10.34 -6.49 -2.47
C LEU A 90 -9.40 -6.68 -1.28
N SER A 91 -8.11 -6.38 -1.44
CA SER A 91 -7.16 -6.37 -0.33
C SER A 91 -7.50 -5.25 0.64
N ASN A 92 -7.69 -5.61 1.91
CA ASN A 92 -8.02 -4.68 2.99
C ASN A 92 -6.75 -4.11 3.63
N LEU A 93 -6.72 -2.80 3.86
CA LEU A 93 -5.68 -2.09 4.57
C LEU A 93 -6.19 -1.65 5.93
N GLU A 94 -5.49 -2.05 6.99
CA GLU A 94 -5.73 -1.54 8.34
C GLU A 94 -4.79 -0.39 8.67
N VAL A 95 -5.34 0.69 9.22
CA VAL A 95 -4.56 1.84 9.69
C VAL A 95 -4.08 1.59 11.12
N ILE A 96 -2.85 1.15 11.26
CA ILE A 96 -2.24 0.85 12.59
C ILE A 96 -1.59 2.07 13.26
N GLY A 97 -1.27 3.13 12.50
CA GLY A 97 -0.55 4.32 12.98
C GLY A 97 -1.22 5.64 12.62
N LYS A 98 -0.59 6.76 13.03
CA LYS A 98 -0.96 8.09 12.55
C LYS A 98 -0.15 8.44 11.30
N PRO A 99 -0.73 9.15 10.31
CA PRO A 99 0.05 9.69 9.20
C PRO A 99 1.09 10.70 9.73
N GLU A 100 2.28 10.67 9.12
CA GLU A 100 3.39 11.60 9.39
C GLU A 100 3.24 12.93 8.62
#